data_AF-A0AAD5QY11-F1
#
_entry.id   AF-A0AAD5QY11-F1
#
_cell.length_a   1.000
_cell.length_b   1.000
_cell.length_c   1.000
_cell.angle_alpha   90.00
_cell.angle_beta   90.00
_cell.angle_gamma   90.00
#
_symmetry.space_group_name_H-M   'P 1'
#
loop_
_entity.id
_entity.type
_entity.pdbx_description
1 polymer ?
#
loop_
_entity_poly.entity_id
_entity_poly.type
_entity_poly.pdbx_seq_one_letter_code
_entity_poly.pdbx_strand_id
1 'polypeptide(L)'
;MRGRNSRQHAFNMVVAGDLVRKFQIWKCTQWQYLVSFIFPLPSLSLFDCKNTLNDQLLENVVVQLDDVDGEWATVDMVPIDSLPYNETKSTYVLLEFPESGSAPVRRVAIHLKIVVERWQTFLGPPQRLRYGTFAATLKFNVKDVDPTTGEAESDDTYEDSYVLEELEFSVGDLVAPITKQNFTTSWEALSDAVTVDETFHLTTVGTLAEAVKKVSELLGMAPCERSDRIPEGKTQHSTMLAGVFRGGFEVLARLNVAIDPVDRSINMNIQIRCEQSDVSELLASAIA
;
A
#
# COMPACT_ATOMS: atom_id res chain seq x y z
N MET A 1 -27.86 -19.62 -36.50
CA MET A 1 -27.41 -20.41 -35.34
C MET A 1 -26.14 -19.76 -34.78
N ARG A 2 -26.24 -19.19 -33.56
CA ARG A 2 -25.12 -18.61 -32.80
C ARG A 2 -24.52 -19.71 -31.90
N GLY A 3 -23.22 -19.60 -31.60
CA GLY A 3 -22.53 -20.37 -30.56
C GLY A 3 -21.03 -20.37 -30.78
N ARG A 4 -20.40 -19.18 -30.70
CA ARG A 4 -19.50 -18.74 -29.61
C ARG A 4 -18.12 -19.44 -29.63
N ASN A 5 -17.20 -18.80 -30.35
CA ASN A 5 -15.75 -18.92 -30.16
C ASN A 5 -15.39 -18.52 -28.72
N SER A 6 -14.80 -19.44 -27.97
CA SER A 6 -14.10 -19.17 -26.71
C SER A 6 -12.82 -18.38 -27.04
N ARG A 7 -12.88 -17.06 -26.82
CA ARG A 7 -11.70 -16.20 -26.87
C ARG A 7 -10.86 -16.46 -25.62
N GLN A 8 -9.64 -16.97 -25.81
CA GLN A 8 -8.57 -16.82 -24.84
C GLN A 8 -8.36 -15.33 -24.58
N HIS A 9 -8.66 -14.88 -23.37
CA HIS A 9 -8.27 -13.55 -22.93
C HIS A 9 -7.02 -13.68 -22.06
N ALA A 10 -5.86 -13.53 -22.72
CA ALA A 10 -4.67 -13.05 -22.03
C ALA A 10 -4.96 -11.60 -21.61
N PHE A 11 -5.11 -11.37 -20.31
CA PHE A 11 -5.22 -10.00 -19.81
C PHE A 11 -3.82 -9.46 -19.54
N ASN A 12 -3.34 -8.65 -20.49
CA ASN A 12 -2.31 -7.67 -20.23
C ASN A 12 -2.91 -6.59 -19.32
N MET A 13 -2.39 -6.47 -18.10
CA MET A 13 -2.69 -5.34 -17.22
C MET A 13 -1.99 -4.10 -17.78
N VAL A 14 -2.71 -3.28 -18.54
CA VAL A 14 -2.29 -1.91 -18.87
C VAL A 14 -2.79 -1.01 -17.74
N VAL A 15 -1.88 -0.59 -16.86
CA VAL A 15 -2.16 0.35 -15.77
C VAL A 15 -2.40 1.74 -16.39
N ALA A 16 -3.64 2.21 -16.39
CA ALA A 16 -4.01 3.56 -16.81
C ALA A 16 -4.21 4.42 -15.55
N GLY A 17 -3.15 5.12 -15.13
CA GLY A 17 -3.12 6.00 -13.97
C GLY A 17 -1.77 5.88 -13.26
N ASP A 18 -1.20 7.01 -12.84
CA ASP A 18 0.13 7.06 -12.21
C ASP A 18 0.13 6.23 -10.92
N LEU A 19 0.58 4.98 -11.05
CA LEU A 19 0.74 4.01 -9.97
C LEU A 19 1.69 4.57 -8.92
N VAL A 20 1.21 4.72 -7.68
CA VAL A 20 2.02 5.27 -6.58
C VAL A 20 3.03 4.21 -6.09
N ARG A 21 2.63 2.94 -5.92
CA ARG A 21 3.58 1.88 -5.55
C ARG A 21 3.00 0.49 -5.81
N LYS A 22 3.85 -0.49 -6.11
CA LYS A 22 3.52 -1.91 -6.06
C LYS A 22 4.01 -2.46 -4.72
N PHE A 23 3.11 -3.01 -3.90
CA PHE A 23 3.49 -3.57 -2.59
C PHE A 23 4.19 -4.92 -2.68
N GLN A 24 5.04 -5.15 -1.67
CA GLN A 24 5.81 -6.36 -1.43
C GLN A 24 4.91 -7.59 -1.27
N ILE A 25 5.39 -8.67 -1.87
CA ILE A 25 4.97 -10.06 -1.65
C ILE A 25 5.17 -10.42 -0.16
N TRP A 26 4.08 -10.49 0.60
CA TRP A 26 4.10 -11.20 1.89
C TRP A 26 4.04 -12.70 1.63
N LYS A 27 4.93 -13.46 2.28
CA LYS A 27 4.80 -14.91 2.40
C LYS A 27 4.16 -15.19 3.75
N CYS A 28 2.84 -15.26 3.79
CA CYS A 28 2.16 -15.80 4.95
C CYS A 28 2.50 -17.30 5.02
N THR A 29 2.95 -17.77 6.18
CA THR A 29 3.36 -19.15 6.39
C THR A 29 2.18 -20.08 6.11
N GLN A 30 2.24 -20.72 4.94
CA GLN A 30 1.32 -21.69 4.30
C GLN A 30 0.29 -21.19 3.27
N TRP A 31 0.02 -19.88 3.11
CA TRP A 31 -0.95 -19.42 2.09
C TRP A 31 -0.60 -18.04 1.49
N GLN A 32 -0.07 -18.08 0.27
CA GLN A 32 -0.12 -17.08 -0.83
C GLN A 32 0.13 -15.56 -0.61
N TYR A 33 0.20 -14.86 -1.76
CA TYR A 33 0.83 -13.57 -1.99
C TYR A 33 -0.21 -12.43 -2.02
N LEU A 34 0.01 -11.40 -1.22
CA LEU A 34 -0.77 -10.16 -1.23
C LEU A 34 -0.13 -9.12 -2.16
N VAL A 35 -0.91 -8.42 -2.98
CA VAL A 35 -0.45 -7.25 -3.75
C VAL A 35 -1.46 -6.11 -3.59
N SER A 36 -1.17 -5.13 -2.73
CA SER A 36 -2.03 -3.93 -2.61
C SER A 36 -1.65 -2.85 -3.64
N PHE A 37 -2.65 -2.20 -4.23
CA PHE A 37 -2.50 -1.06 -5.15
C PHE A 37 -3.21 0.17 -4.58
N ILE A 38 -2.45 1.22 -4.28
CA ILE A 38 -3.01 2.50 -3.83
C ILE A 38 -3.14 3.43 -5.03
N PHE A 39 -4.37 3.79 -5.34
CA PHE A 39 -4.72 4.78 -6.35
C PHE A 39 -5.04 6.12 -5.69
N PRO A 40 -4.99 7.23 -6.45
CA PRO A 40 -5.46 8.54 -5.99
C PRO A 40 -6.87 8.50 -5.37
N LEU A 41 -7.75 7.59 -5.83
CA LEU A 41 -9.09 7.27 -5.31
C LEU A 41 -9.51 5.87 -5.81
N PRO A 42 -10.38 5.14 -5.09
CA PRO A 42 -10.20 4.43 -3.81
C PRO A 42 -8.96 3.49 -3.73
N SER A 43 -8.63 2.96 -2.53
CA SER A 43 -7.59 1.93 -2.40
C SER A 43 -8.12 0.57 -2.87
N LEU A 44 -7.33 -0.12 -3.68
CA LEU A 44 -7.66 -1.43 -4.24
C LEU A 44 -6.68 -2.47 -3.70
N SER A 45 -7.15 -3.33 -2.82
CA SER A 45 -6.36 -4.46 -2.33
C SER A 45 -6.59 -5.68 -3.20
N LEU A 46 -5.53 -6.25 -3.79
CA LEU A 46 -5.59 -7.50 -4.56
C LEU A 46 -5.00 -8.64 -3.73
N PHE A 47 -5.76 -9.73 -3.64
CA PHE A 47 -5.38 -10.95 -2.93
C PHE A 47 -5.29 -12.10 -3.92
N ASP A 48 -4.12 -12.71 -4.07
CA ASP A 48 -4.01 -13.99 -4.76
C ASP A 48 -4.35 -15.11 -3.77
N CYS A 49 -5.31 -15.95 -4.15
CA CYS A 49 -5.80 -17.08 -3.36
C CYS A 49 -5.53 -18.41 -4.08
N LYS A 50 -4.98 -19.38 -3.33
CA LYS A 50 -4.80 -20.77 -3.74
C LYS A 50 -5.73 -21.58 -2.92
N ASN A 51 -6.29 -22.62 -3.51
CA ASN A 51 -6.72 -23.77 -2.75
C ASN A 51 -5.60 -24.82 -2.74
N THR A 52 -5.26 -25.37 -1.57
CA THR A 52 -4.25 -26.45 -1.41
C THR A 52 -4.87 -27.75 -0.89
N LEU A 53 -6.18 -27.76 -0.66
CA LEU A 53 -6.95 -28.95 -0.32
C LEU A 53 -7.49 -29.56 -1.61
N ASN A 54 -7.22 -30.86 -1.81
CA ASN A 54 -7.57 -31.56 -3.04
C ASN A 54 -8.94 -32.24 -2.99
N ASP A 55 -9.51 -32.36 -1.80
CA ASP A 55 -10.84 -32.87 -1.48
C ASP A 55 -11.91 -31.77 -1.42
N GLN A 56 -11.55 -30.52 -1.74
CA GLN A 56 -12.46 -29.39 -1.69
C GLN A 56 -12.35 -28.51 -2.94
N LEU A 57 -13.51 -28.02 -3.40
CA LEU A 57 -13.64 -26.90 -4.31
C LEU A 57 -14.17 -25.70 -3.53
N LEU A 58 -13.48 -24.56 -3.61
CA LEU A 58 -13.94 -23.33 -2.97
C LEU A 58 -14.75 -22.50 -3.96
N GLU A 59 -15.92 -22.04 -3.58
CA GLU A 59 -16.79 -21.17 -4.38
C GLU A 59 -17.05 -19.85 -3.66
N ASN A 60 -17.34 -18.79 -4.42
CA ASN A 60 -17.61 -17.45 -3.89
C ASN A 60 -16.55 -16.97 -2.88
N VAL A 61 -15.27 -17.16 -3.20
CA VAL A 61 -14.15 -16.82 -2.31
C VAL A 61 -13.95 -15.32 -2.31
N VAL A 62 -14.03 -14.70 -1.13
CA VAL A 62 -13.89 -13.27 -0.94
C VAL A 62 -13.05 -12.97 0.29
N VAL A 63 -12.25 -11.90 0.24
CA VAL A 63 -11.58 -11.36 1.44
C VAL A 63 -12.44 -10.25 2.02
N GLN A 64 -12.83 -10.39 3.28
CA GLN A 64 -13.43 -9.34 4.06
C GLN A 64 -12.34 -8.60 4.84
N LEU A 65 -12.36 -7.28 4.77
CA LEU A 65 -11.52 -6.39 5.57
C LEU A 65 -12.42 -5.64 6.54
N ASP A 66 -12.19 -5.86 7.83
CA ASP A 66 -12.87 -5.17 8.91
C ASP A 66 -11.87 -4.18 9.53
N ASP A 67 -12.18 -2.89 9.43
CA ASP A 67 -11.38 -1.84 10.05
C ASP A 67 -11.55 -1.87 11.57
N VAL A 68 -10.42 -1.95 12.28
CA VAL A 68 -10.40 -1.96 13.75
C VAL A 68 -10.86 -0.61 14.31
N ASP A 69 -10.60 0.49 13.60
CA ASP A 69 -10.94 1.85 14.04
C ASP A 69 -12.34 2.30 13.56
N GLY A 70 -12.95 1.54 12.64
CA GLY A 70 -14.31 1.77 12.13
C GLY A 70 -14.49 3.04 11.27
N GLU A 71 -13.40 3.58 10.74
CA GLU A 71 -13.37 4.79 9.91
C GLU A 71 -13.41 4.47 8.41
N TRP A 72 -12.92 3.30 8.00
CA TRP A 72 -12.94 2.85 6.62
C TRP A 72 -14.20 2.06 6.30
N ALA A 73 -14.71 2.22 5.08
CA ALA A 73 -15.85 1.47 4.59
C ALA A 73 -15.44 0.60 3.39
N THR A 74 -15.86 -0.67 3.38
CA THR A 74 -15.74 -1.49 2.17
C THR A 74 -16.82 -1.10 1.17
N VAL A 75 -16.41 -0.66 -0.03
CA VAL A 75 -17.30 -0.23 -1.12
C VAL A 75 -17.78 -1.42 -1.93
N ASP A 76 -16.86 -2.31 -2.30
CA ASP A 76 -17.14 -3.43 -3.16
C ASP A 76 -16.12 -4.55 -2.95
N MET A 77 -16.52 -5.78 -3.28
CA MET A 77 -15.65 -6.95 -3.25
C MET A 77 -15.94 -7.79 -4.49
N VAL A 78 -14.89 -8.22 -5.19
CA VAL A 78 -15.03 -9.07 -6.37
C VAL A 78 -14.67 -10.51 -5.99
N PRO A 79 -15.64 -11.41 -5.83
CA PRO A 79 -15.36 -12.78 -5.41
C PRO A 79 -14.69 -13.57 -6.53
N ILE A 80 -14.00 -14.65 -6.15
CA ILE A 80 -13.59 -15.70 -7.07
C ILE A 80 -14.74 -16.71 -7.12
N ASP A 81 -15.42 -16.79 -8.27
CA ASP A 81 -16.59 -17.66 -8.44
C ASP A 81 -16.29 -19.12 -8.09
N SER A 82 -15.12 -19.61 -8.48
CA SER A 82 -14.69 -21.00 -8.30
C SER A 82 -13.17 -21.07 -8.21
N LEU A 83 -12.63 -21.72 -7.19
CA LEU A 83 -11.19 -21.89 -6.92
C LEU A 83 -10.86 -23.38 -6.69
N PRO A 84 -10.54 -24.11 -7.78
CA PRO A 84 -10.15 -25.52 -7.72
C PRO A 84 -8.80 -25.75 -7.02
N TYR A 85 -8.57 -27.01 -6.64
CA TYR A 85 -7.31 -27.46 -6.09
C TYR A 85 -6.12 -27.03 -6.95
N ASN A 86 -5.11 -26.45 -6.31
CA ASN A 86 -3.84 -26.07 -6.89
C ASN A 86 -3.92 -24.96 -7.96
N GLU A 87 -5.08 -24.35 -8.17
CA GLU A 87 -5.23 -23.13 -8.97
C GLU A 87 -4.98 -21.88 -8.12
N THR A 88 -4.52 -20.81 -8.76
CA THR A 88 -4.37 -19.48 -8.15
C THR A 88 -5.26 -18.51 -8.88
N LYS A 89 -6.15 -17.83 -8.17
CA LYS A 89 -7.02 -16.78 -8.70
C LYS A 89 -7.00 -15.59 -7.76
N SER A 90 -7.37 -14.42 -8.27
CA SER A 90 -7.29 -13.17 -7.51
C SER A 90 -8.69 -12.66 -7.16
N THR A 91 -8.87 -12.20 -5.92
CA THR A 91 -10.04 -11.43 -5.45
C THR A 91 -9.60 -10.00 -5.12
N TYR A 92 -10.58 -9.10 -5.07
CA TYR A 92 -10.34 -7.66 -4.90
C TYR A 92 -11.25 -7.11 -3.82
N VAL A 93 -10.70 -6.22 -2.99
CA VAL A 93 -11.44 -5.42 -2.02
C VAL A 93 -11.22 -3.95 -2.33
N LEU A 94 -12.33 -3.23 -2.48
CA LEU A 94 -12.36 -1.80 -2.72
C LEU A 94 -12.73 -1.09 -1.43
N LEU A 95 -11.81 -0.29 -0.89
CA LEU A 95 -12.04 0.47 0.34
C LEU A 95 -12.25 1.95 0.03
N GLU A 96 -13.26 2.55 0.66
CA GLU A 96 -13.46 3.99 0.69
C GLU A 96 -12.59 4.59 1.78
N PHE A 97 -11.86 5.64 1.42
CA PHE A 97 -11.12 6.42 2.39
C PHE A 97 -12.10 7.16 3.33
N PRO A 98 -11.82 7.22 4.64
CA PRO A 98 -12.65 7.94 5.61
C PRO A 98 -12.89 9.40 5.21
N GLU A 99 -14.15 9.82 5.15
CA GLU A 99 -14.51 11.23 5.03
C GLU A 99 -14.42 11.92 6.40
N SER A 100 -13.27 12.52 6.72
CA SER A 100 -13.21 13.53 7.79
C SER A 100 -11.96 14.42 7.78
N GLY A 101 -11.99 15.49 6.97
CA GLY A 101 -11.11 16.68 7.13
C GLY A 101 -10.24 17.03 5.92
N SER A 102 -9.93 18.32 5.76
CA SER A 102 -9.55 18.97 4.50
C SER A 102 -8.09 18.81 4.05
N ALA A 103 -7.86 18.23 2.86
CA ALA A 103 -6.83 18.70 1.92
C ALA A 103 -7.30 18.48 0.46
N PRO A 104 -7.26 19.50 -0.43
CA PRO A 104 -7.71 19.33 -1.82
C PRO A 104 -6.76 18.44 -2.61
N VAL A 105 -7.20 17.24 -2.99
CA VAL A 105 -6.45 16.38 -3.92
C VAL A 105 -6.68 16.87 -5.36
N ARG A 106 -5.61 17.03 -6.15
CA ARG A 106 -5.72 17.41 -7.56
C ARG A 106 -6.46 16.33 -8.35
N ARG A 107 -7.34 16.77 -9.26
CA ARG A 107 -8.18 15.92 -10.12
C ARG A 107 -7.31 15.00 -10.98
N VAL A 108 -7.38 13.68 -10.75
CA VAL A 108 -6.87 12.67 -11.68
C VAL A 108 -8.06 11.85 -12.17
N ALA A 109 -8.43 12.01 -13.44
CA ALA A 109 -9.46 11.19 -14.06
C ALA A 109 -8.86 9.81 -14.37
N ILE A 110 -9.10 8.83 -13.50
CA ILE A 110 -8.62 7.46 -13.71
C ILE A 110 -9.68 6.69 -14.51
N HIS A 111 -9.33 6.29 -15.72
CA HIS A 111 -10.13 5.34 -16.51
C HIS A 111 -9.76 3.93 -16.07
N LEU A 112 -10.25 3.48 -14.92
CA LEU A 112 -10.16 2.07 -14.52
C LEU A 112 -11.23 1.30 -15.29
N LYS A 113 -10.80 0.54 -16.29
CA LYS A 113 -11.65 -0.32 -17.13
C LYS A 113 -11.87 -1.68 -16.46
N ILE A 114 -12.25 -1.68 -15.18
CA ILE A 114 -12.70 -2.88 -14.46
C ILE A 114 -14.01 -2.48 -13.78
N VAL A 115 -15.10 -3.09 -14.24
CA VAL A 115 -16.52 -2.86 -13.88
C VAL A 115 -17.01 -1.42 -14.11
N VAL A 116 -17.20 -1.04 -15.39
CA VAL A 116 -17.74 0.27 -15.78
C VAL A 116 -19.09 0.15 -16.48
N GLU A 117 -20.17 0.23 -15.71
CA GLU A 117 -21.38 0.95 -16.14
C GLU A 117 -21.91 1.94 -15.07
N ARG A 118 -21.16 2.20 -13.98
CA ARG A 118 -21.62 3.12 -12.91
C ARG A 118 -20.56 4.08 -12.34
N TRP A 119 -19.55 4.44 -13.13
CA TRP A 119 -18.49 5.37 -12.72
C TRP A 119 -18.65 6.77 -13.33
N GLN A 120 -19.83 7.36 -13.17
CA GLN A 120 -19.98 8.82 -13.28
C GLN A 120 -20.34 9.34 -11.89
N THR A 121 -19.54 10.31 -11.42
CA THR A 121 -19.58 11.03 -10.14
C THR A 121 -19.11 10.30 -8.87
N PHE A 122 -17.81 10.01 -8.77
CA PHE A 122 -17.11 10.17 -7.49
C PHE A 122 -16.55 11.60 -7.44
N LEU A 123 -17.38 12.54 -6.98
CA LEU A 123 -17.06 13.94 -6.70
C LEU A 123 -17.21 14.15 -5.19
N GLY A 124 -16.30 13.58 -4.40
CA GLY A 124 -16.30 13.71 -2.94
C GLY A 124 -15.48 14.91 -2.44
N PRO A 125 -15.78 15.44 -1.23
CA PRO A 125 -14.99 16.48 -0.57
C PRO A 125 -13.54 16.06 -0.30
N PRO A 126 -12.64 17.01 0.03
CA PRO A 126 -11.27 16.69 0.43
C PRO A 126 -11.24 15.73 1.64
N GLN A 127 -10.56 14.60 1.48
CA GLN A 127 -10.51 13.52 2.47
C GLN A 127 -9.19 13.53 3.24
N ARG A 128 -9.26 13.38 4.57
CA ARG A 128 -8.10 13.36 5.46
C ARG A 128 -7.30 12.07 5.25
N LEU A 129 -6.01 12.20 5.43
CA LEU A 129 -5.04 11.14 5.23
C LEU A 129 -4.99 10.31 6.50
N ARG A 130 -5.58 9.13 6.45
CA ARG A 130 -5.46 8.14 7.52
C ARG A 130 -4.95 6.84 6.94
N TYR A 131 -4.22 6.15 7.78
CA TYR A 131 -3.67 4.82 7.60
C TYR A 131 -4.16 4.01 8.82
N GLY A 132 -4.26 2.68 8.70
CA GLY A 132 -4.96 1.90 9.69
C GLY A 132 -4.76 0.41 9.51
N THR A 133 -5.22 -0.34 10.52
CA THR A 133 -5.07 -1.79 10.58
C THR A 133 -6.42 -2.46 10.36
N PHE A 134 -6.43 -3.45 9.48
CA PHE A 134 -7.61 -4.18 9.07
C PHE A 134 -7.48 -5.64 9.49
N ALA A 135 -8.45 -6.13 10.24
CA ALA A 135 -8.62 -7.56 10.39
C ALA A 135 -9.06 -8.14 9.04
N ALA A 136 -8.36 -9.15 8.56
CA ALA A 136 -8.64 -9.78 7.28
C ALA A 136 -9.21 -11.18 7.49
N THR A 137 -10.34 -11.48 6.86
CA THR A 137 -10.98 -12.80 6.91
C THR A 137 -11.31 -13.27 5.51
N LEU A 138 -10.81 -14.44 5.11
CA LEU A 138 -11.21 -15.12 3.89
C LEU A 138 -12.56 -15.83 4.15
N LYS A 139 -13.57 -15.51 3.36
CA LYS A 139 -14.89 -16.16 3.40
C LYS A 139 -15.13 -16.92 2.10
N PHE A 140 -15.67 -18.12 2.20
CA PHE A 140 -15.89 -18.98 1.03
C PHE A 140 -16.96 -20.04 1.32
N ASN A 141 -17.51 -20.59 0.25
CA ASN A 141 -18.33 -21.79 0.30
C ASN A 141 -17.45 -23.00 -0.04
N VAL A 142 -17.56 -24.06 0.76
CA VAL A 142 -16.87 -25.32 0.51
C VAL A 142 -17.83 -26.27 -0.20
N LYS A 143 -17.34 -26.89 -1.27
CA LYS A 143 -17.97 -28.00 -1.96
C LYS A 143 -17.03 -29.20 -1.92
N ASP A 144 -17.47 -30.29 -1.32
CA ASP A 144 -16.67 -31.52 -1.24
C ASP A 144 -16.54 -32.16 -2.62
N VAL A 145 -15.31 -32.52 -3.00
CA VAL A 145 -14.99 -33.15 -4.28
C VAL A 145 -14.10 -34.38 -4.07
N ASP A 146 -14.26 -35.38 -4.94
CA ASP A 146 -13.38 -36.55 -4.92
C ASP A 146 -11.93 -36.12 -5.20
N PRO A 147 -10.95 -36.50 -4.35
CA PRO A 147 -9.58 -36.02 -4.44
C PRO A 147 -8.80 -36.51 -5.66
N THR A 148 -9.35 -37.47 -6.42
CA THR A 148 -8.73 -38.09 -7.60
C THR A 148 -9.40 -37.61 -8.89
N THR A 149 -10.73 -37.52 -8.91
CA THR A 149 -11.50 -37.14 -10.10
C THR A 149 -11.82 -35.64 -10.14
N GLY A 150 -11.87 -34.97 -8.98
CA GLY A 150 -12.34 -33.60 -8.83
C GLY A 150 -13.85 -33.43 -9.03
N GLU A 151 -14.59 -34.54 -9.09
CA GLU A 151 -16.05 -34.52 -9.22
C GLU A 151 -16.70 -34.22 -7.87
N ALA A 152 -17.75 -33.40 -7.87
CA ALA A 152 -18.49 -33.08 -6.67
C ALA A 152 -19.18 -34.30 -6.08
N GLU A 153 -19.01 -34.50 -4.77
CA GLU A 153 -19.69 -35.59 -4.04
C GLU A 153 -21.19 -35.33 -3.88
N SER A 154 -21.57 -34.04 -3.81
CA SER A 154 -22.96 -33.59 -3.78
C SER A 154 -23.11 -32.18 -4.38
N ASP A 155 -24.35 -31.74 -4.59
CA ASP A 155 -24.64 -30.35 -5.01
C ASP A 155 -24.70 -29.36 -3.83
N ASP A 156 -24.58 -29.86 -2.61
CA ASP A 156 -24.63 -29.04 -1.41
C ASP A 156 -23.30 -28.34 -1.16
N THR A 157 -23.37 -27.10 -0.66
CA THR A 157 -22.21 -26.31 -0.25
C THR A 157 -22.44 -25.77 1.16
N TYR A 158 -21.39 -25.61 1.95
CA TYR A 158 -21.48 -24.98 3.28
C TYR A 158 -20.51 -23.80 3.41
N GLU A 159 -20.90 -22.80 4.20
CA GLU A 159 -20.08 -21.61 4.44
C GLU A 159 -18.95 -21.92 5.43
N ASP A 160 -17.74 -21.43 5.13
CA ASP A 160 -16.60 -21.48 6.03
C ASP A 160 -15.77 -20.17 5.94
N SER A 161 -14.90 -19.96 6.91
CA SER A 161 -14.04 -18.78 6.97
C SER A 161 -12.68 -19.08 7.55
N TYR A 162 -11.68 -18.35 7.09
CA TYR A 162 -10.31 -18.46 7.54
C TYR A 162 -9.75 -17.08 7.90
N VAL A 163 -9.27 -16.91 9.12
CA VAL A 163 -8.69 -15.65 9.61
C VAL A 163 -7.29 -15.50 9.02
N LEU A 164 -7.03 -14.35 8.40
CA LEU A 164 -5.75 -13.97 7.81
C LEU A 164 -4.95 -13.06 8.77
N GLU A 165 -3.69 -12.81 8.43
CA GLU A 165 -2.90 -11.76 9.09
C GLU A 165 -3.52 -10.38 8.87
N GLU A 166 -3.37 -9.50 9.86
CA GLU A 166 -3.85 -8.12 9.78
C GLU A 166 -3.15 -7.38 8.63
N LEU A 167 -3.93 -6.61 7.89
CA LEU A 167 -3.43 -5.71 6.86
C LEU A 167 -3.22 -4.34 7.49
N GLU A 168 -1.97 -3.90 7.59
CA GLU A 168 -1.64 -2.55 8.02
C GLU A 168 -1.33 -1.68 6.80
N PHE A 169 -2.02 -0.54 6.69
CA PHE A 169 -1.57 0.54 5.84
C PHE A 169 -0.71 1.49 6.66
N SER A 170 0.41 1.91 6.08
CA SER A 170 1.35 2.87 6.65
C SER A 170 1.38 4.16 5.84
N VAL A 171 1.96 5.22 6.41
CA VAL A 171 2.15 6.49 5.71
C VAL A 171 3.01 6.33 4.44
N GLY A 172 4.00 5.42 4.48
CA GLY A 172 4.90 5.14 3.36
C GLY A 172 4.20 4.48 2.17
N ASP A 173 2.97 4.01 2.36
CA ASP A 173 2.17 3.41 1.29
C ASP A 173 1.48 4.48 0.44
N LEU A 174 1.31 5.67 1.01
CA LEU A 174 0.77 6.84 0.34
C LEU A 174 1.84 7.59 -0.48
N VAL A 175 3.11 7.15 -0.41
CA VAL A 175 4.26 7.79 -1.05
C VAL A 175 4.90 6.85 -2.09
N ALA A 176 5.02 7.36 -3.31
CA ALA A 176 5.81 6.74 -4.36
C ALA A 176 7.27 7.18 -4.23
N PRO A 177 8.25 6.28 -4.07
CA PRO A 177 9.65 6.67 -4.02
C PRO A 177 10.12 7.20 -5.37
N ILE A 178 10.75 8.37 -5.38
CA ILE A 178 11.40 8.93 -6.59
C ILE A 178 12.82 9.37 -6.26
N THR A 179 13.67 9.50 -7.28
CA THR A 179 15.01 10.05 -7.11
C THR A 179 15.15 11.36 -7.86
N LYS A 180 15.79 12.34 -7.23
CA LYS A 180 16.17 13.60 -7.86
C LYS A 180 17.63 13.55 -8.26
N GLN A 181 17.93 13.98 -9.48
CA GLN A 181 19.31 14.16 -9.95
C GLN A 181 19.97 15.39 -9.31
N ASN A 182 19.17 16.43 -9.04
CA ASN A 182 19.57 17.64 -8.34
C ASN A 182 18.51 17.94 -7.28
N PHE A 183 18.72 17.39 -6.09
CA PHE A 183 17.84 17.55 -4.95
C PHE A 183 17.80 19.01 -4.50
N THR A 184 18.95 19.68 -4.48
CA THR A 184 19.06 21.08 -4.04
C THR A 184 18.16 21.99 -4.88
N THR A 185 18.18 21.89 -6.21
CA THR A 185 17.29 22.69 -7.06
C THR A 185 15.82 22.39 -6.81
N SER A 186 15.45 21.13 -6.58
CA SER A 186 14.06 20.76 -6.27
C SER A 186 13.63 21.27 -4.89
N TRP A 187 14.54 21.25 -3.92
CA TRP A 187 14.32 21.75 -2.57
C TRP A 187 14.12 23.27 -2.52
N GLU A 188 14.90 24.02 -3.30
CA GLU A 188 14.75 25.47 -3.42
C GLU A 188 13.50 25.86 -4.22
N ALA A 189 13.04 25.02 -5.14
CA ALA A 189 11.76 25.25 -5.82
C ALA A 189 10.55 25.19 -4.85
N LEU A 190 10.70 24.53 -3.69
CA LEU A 190 9.75 24.51 -2.60
C LEU A 190 10.11 25.50 -1.47
N SER A 191 10.85 26.57 -1.75
CA SER A 191 11.24 27.57 -0.73
C SER A 191 10.07 28.25 -0.04
N ASP A 192 8.95 28.40 -0.76
CA ASP A 192 7.74 29.07 -0.27
C ASP A 192 6.86 28.14 0.58
N ALA A 193 7.12 26.83 0.54
CA ALA A 193 6.42 25.85 1.37
C ALA A 193 6.89 25.92 2.82
N VAL A 194 5.95 25.68 3.74
CA VAL A 194 6.28 25.52 5.17
C VAL A 194 7.21 24.32 5.33
N THR A 195 8.31 24.51 6.04
CA THR A 195 9.23 23.42 6.38
C THR A 195 8.84 22.88 7.74
N VAL A 196 8.40 21.62 7.78
CA VAL A 196 8.26 20.89 9.05
C VAL A 196 9.66 20.45 9.47
N ASP A 197 10.08 20.78 10.69
CA ASP A 197 11.43 20.55 11.21
C ASP A 197 11.32 19.93 12.60
N GLU A 198 11.59 18.63 12.70
CA GLU A 198 11.45 17.86 13.93
C GLU A 198 12.72 17.10 14.29
N THR A 199 12.92 16.86 15.59
CA THR A 199 14.07 16.13 16.12
C THR A 199 13.61 14.97 16.98
N PHE A 200 14.17 13.79 16.72
CA PHE A 200 13.85 12.52 17.37
C PHE A 200 15.11 11.88 17.95
N HIS A 201 14.91 11.12 19.03
CA HIS A 201 15.93 10.30 19.65
C HIS A 201 15.64 8.83 19.37
N LEU A 202 16.43 8.21 18.50
CA LEU A 202 16.27 6.82 18.11
C LEU A 202 17.04 5.92 19.07
N THR A 203 16.29 5.21 19.93
CA THR A 203 16.85 4.27 20.91
C THR A 203 16.93 2.84 20.39
N THR A 204 16.16 2.49 19.35
CA THR A 204 16.04 1.13 18.80
C THR A 204 16.97 0.86 17.62
N VAL A 205 17.83 1.82 17.27
CA VAL A 205 18.65 1.80 16.06
C VAL A 205 20.11 2.04 16.44
N GLY A 206 21.01 1.15 16.00
CA GLY A 206 22.40 1.14 16.48
C GLY A 206 23.41 1.80 15.54
N THR A 207 23.04 2.07 14.29
CA THR A 207 23.95 2.68 13.29
C THR A 207 23.25 3.74 12.44
N LEU A 208 24.02 4.74 11.98
CA LEU A 208 23.51 5.79 11.09
C LEU A 208 22.84 5.21 9.83
N ALA A 209 23.40 4.13 9.28
CA ALA A 209 22.89 3.48 8.07
C ALA A 209 21.54 2.80 8.30
N GLU A 210 21.38 2.16 9.46
CA GLU A 210 20.10 1.55 9.85
C GLU A 210 19.02 2.61 10.08
N ALA A 211 19.38 3.76 10.66
CA ALA A 211 18.45 4.88 10.88
C ALA A 211 17.96 5.45 9.54
N VAL A 212 18.88 5.74 8.62
CA VAL A 212 18.54 6.21 7.27
C VAL A 212 17.64 5.20 6.55
N LYS A 213 17.96 3.91 6.63
CA LYS A 213 17.17 2.85 5.99
C LYS A 213 15.75 2.79 6.56
N LYS A 214 15.61 2.69 7.88
CA LYS A 214 14.30 2.58 8.56
C LYS A 214 13.40 3.77 8.26
N VAL A 215 13.94 5.00 8.31
CA VAL A 215 13.18 6.23 8.02
C VAL A 215 12.78 6.29 6.55
N SER A 216 13.67 5.92 5.63
CA SER A 216 13.36 5.89 4.19
C SER A 216 12.23 4.88 3.89
N GLU A 217 12.27 3.70 4.52
CA GLU A 217 11.25 2.66 4.38
C GLU A 217 9.91 3.10 4.97
N LEU A 218 9.92 3.66 6.18
CA LEU A 218 8.74 4.17 6.89
C LEU A 218 8.01 5.27 6.10
N LEU A 219 8.75 6.22 5.53
CA LEU A 219 8.18 7.31 4.74
C LEU A 219 7.89 6.93 3.29
N GLY A 220 8.30 5.73 2.84
CA GLY A 220 8.15 5.31 1.44
C GLY A 220 8.94 6.16 0.44
N MET A 221 9.99 6.85 0.88
CA MET A 221 10.80 7.75 0.06
C MET A 221 12.10 7.08 -0.41
N ALA A 222 12.68 7.58 -1.50
CA ALA A 222 13.97 7.09 -1.98
C ALA A 222 15.11 8.09 -1.73
N PRO A 223 16.31 7.60 -1.37
CA PRO A 223 17.49 8.44 -1.25
C PRO A 223 17.92 9.00 -2.60
N CYS A 224 18.16 10.31 -2.63
CA CYS A 224 18.67 11.05 -3.78
C CYS A 224 20.20 11.09 -3.73
N GLU A 225 20.82 11.21 -4.91
CA GLU A 225 22.26 11.48 -5.04
C GLU A 225 23.19 10.48 -4.31
N ARG A 226 22.72 9.24 -4.09
CA ARG A 226 23.41 8.19 -3.31
C ARG A 226 23.72 8.62 -1.88
N SER A 227 22.90 9.52 -1.33
CA SER A 227 23.04 10.05 0.02
C SER A 227 22.76 9.00 1.11
N ASP A 228 22.28 7.81 0.75
CA ASP A 228 22.22 6.63 1.63
C ASP A 228 23.60 5.99 1.91
N ARG A 229 24.64 6.35 1.14
CA ARG A 229 25.99 5.82 1.31
C ARG A 229 26.76 6.60 2.35
N ILE A 230 26.88 6.03 3.54
CA ILE A 230 27.59 6.63 4.67
C ILE A 230 29.07 6.20 4.63
N PRO A 231 30.03 7.14 4.54
CA PRO A 231 31.46 6.81 4.62
C PRO A 231 31.84 6.25 5.99
N GLU A 232 32.82 5.35 6.02
CA GLU A 232 33.33 4.76 7.27
C GLU A 232 33.89 5.82 8.22
N GLY A 233 33.70 5.61 9.53
CA GLY A 233 34.22 6.49 10.58
C GLY A 233 33.46 7.81 10.78
N LYS A 234 32.35 8.04 10.06
CA LYS A 234 31.49 9.21 10.28
C LYS A 234 30.61 9.02 11.51
N THR A 235 30.55 10.07 12.35
CA THR A 235 29.65 10.16 13.51
C THR A 235 28.39 10.97 13.21
N GLN A 236 28.31 11.59 12.04
CA GLN A 236 27.14 12.32 11.56
C GLN A 236 27.02 12.18 10.05
N HIS A 237 25.79 12.21 9.54
CA HIS A 237 25.49 12.04 8.13
C HIS A 237 24.19 12.75 7.73
N SER A 238 24.11 13.22 6.49
CA SER A 238 22.92 13.88 5.93
C SER A 238 22.44 13.11 4.70
N THR A 239 21.15 12.81 4.67
CA THR A 239 20.47 12.08 3.60
C THR A 239 19.37 12.94 3.01
N MET A 240 19.23 12.90 1.70
CA MET A 240 18.17 13.59 0.96
C MET A 240 17.20 12.55 0.46
N LEU A 241 15.92 12.67 0.82
CA LEU A 241 14.87 11.72 0.46
C LEU A 241 13.84 12.42 -0.43
N ALA A 242 13.35 11.74 -1.47
CA ALA A 242 12.29 12.24 -2.32
C ALA A 242 11.18 11.20 -2.54
N GLY A 243 9.96 11.70 -2.64
CA GLY A 243 8.78 10.90 -2.93
C GLY A 243 7.70 11.74 -3.62
N VAL A 244 6.71 11.05 -4.17
CA VAL A 244 5.48 11.67 -4.66
C VAL A 244 4.33 11.09 -3.85
N PHE A 245 3.73 11.93 -3.02
CA PHE A 245 2.54 11.60 -2.27
C PHE A 245 1.35 11.43 -3.21
N ARG A 246 0.36 10.61 -2.79
CA ARG A 246 -0.87 10.38 -3.56
C ARG A 246 -1.49 11.69 -4.04
N GLY A 247 -2.04 11.70 -5.25
CA GLY A 247 -2.52 12.93 -5.90
C GLY A 247 -1.44 13.72 -6.63
N GLY A 248 -0.20 13.23 -6.66
CA GLY A 248 0.89 13.80 -7.45
C GLY A 248 1.66 14.92 -6.74
N PHE A 249 1.54 15.01 -5.41
CA PHE A 249 2.23 16.05 -4.64
C PHE A 249 3.66 15.61 -4.37
N GLU A 250 4.63 16.39 -4.85
CA GLU A 250 6.03 16.14 -4.56
C GLU A 250 6.34 16.43 -3.09
N VAL A 251 7.04 15.49 -2.46
CA VAL A 251 7.53 15.62 -1.09
C VAL A 251 9.03 15.40 -1.09
N LEU A 252 9.75 16.33 -0.46
CA LEU A 252 11.18 16.25 -0.25
C LEU A 252 11.46 16.25 1.25
N ALA A 253 12.47 15.48 1.67
CA ALA A 253 12.94 15.50 3.04
C ALA A 253 14.47 15.53 3.13
N ARG A 254 14.99 16.28 4.11
CA ARG A 254 16.40 16.24 4.53
C ARG A 254 16.48 15.57 5.89
N LEU A 255 17.25 14.51 5.98
CA LEU A 255 17.42 13.69 7.17
C LEU A 255 18.85 13.83 7.66
N ASN A 256 19.05 14.43 8.82
CA ASN A 256 20.34 14.57 9.48
C ASN A 256 20.40 13.61 10.67
N VAL A 257 21.36 12.70 10.67
CA VAL A 257 21.55 11.72 11.76
C VAL A 257 22.93 11.88 12.38
N ALA A 258 23.01 11.77 13.70
CA ALA A 258 24.25 11.87 14.46
C ALA A 258 24.28 10.87 15.62
N ILE A 259 25.45 10.28 15.87
CA ILE A 259 25.68 9.41 17.02
C ILE A 259 25.93 10.30 18.23
N ASP A 260 25.17 10.08 19.30
CA ASP A 260 25.40 10.73 20.59
C ASP A 260 26.75 10.26 21.17
N PRO A 261 27.65 11.19 21.56
CA PRO A 261 28.97 10.82 22.06
C PRO A 261 28.94 10.16 23.44
N VAL A 262 27.85 10.28 24.20
CA VAL A 262 27.71 9.80 25.57
C VAL A 262 27.19 8.37 25.60
N ASP A 263 26.01 8.14 25.03
CA ASP A 263 25.31 6.85 25.11
C ASP A 263 25.29 6.06 23.79
N ARG A 264 25.85 6.63 22.73
CA ARG A 264 25.88 6.07 21.36
C ARG A 264 24.50 5.86 20.74
N SER A 265 23.45 6.48 21.28
CA SER A 265 22.14 6.56 20.63
C SER A 265 22.22 7.42 19.35
N ILE A 266 21.17 7.37 18.53
CA ILE A 266 21.12 8.17 17.30
C ILE A 266 20.17 9.35 17.49
N ASN A 267 20.73 10.55 17.42
CA ASN A 267 19.97 11.79 17.30
C ASN A 267 19.64 12.02 15.83
N MET A 268 18.38 12.30 15.55
CA MET A 268 17.87 12.49 14.20
C MET A 268 17.12 13.80 14.12
N ASN A 269 17.42 14.60 13.11
CA ASN A 269 16.64 15.76 12.71
C ASN A 269 16.12 15.53 11.29
N ILE A 270 14.84 15.79 11.07
CA ILE A 270 14.21 15.69 9.76
C ILE A 270 13.50 16.98 9.39
N GLN A 271 13.73 17.43 8.15
CA GLN A 271 13.06 18.56 7.55
C GLN A 271 12.24 18.07 6.35
N ILE A 272 10.94 18.35 6.31
CA ILE A 272 10.04 17.91 5.24
C ILE A 272 9.40 19.12 4.57
N ARG A 273 9.35 19.11 3.23
CA ARG A 273 8.67 20.12 2.40
C ARG A 273 7.74 19.48 1.39
N CYS A 274 6.55 20.06 1.26
CA CYS A 274 5.53 19.77 0.26
C CYS A 274 4.73 21.05 0.01
N GLU A 275 4.18 21.25 -1.19
CA GLU A 275 3.25 22.37 -1.46
C GLU A 275 2.03 22.35 -0.52
N GLN A 276 1.66 21.18 0.00
CA GLN A 276 0.61 21.01 1.01
C GLN A 276 1.23 20.74 2.38
N SER A 277 1.08 21.69 3.31
CA SER A 277 1.60 21.59 4.68
C SER A 277 1.12 20.33 5.40
N ASP A 278 -0.14 19.96 5.21
CA ASP A 278 -0.77 18.82 5.88
C ASP A 278 -0.09 17.49 5.52
N VAL A 279 0.48 17.38 4.31
CA VAL A 279 1.25 16.21 3.87
C VAL A 279 2.59 16.14 4.61
N SER A 280 3.27 17.28 4.78
CA SER A 280 4.53 17.36 5.53
C SER A 280 4.33 17.04 7.02
N GLU A 281 3.26 17.56 7.63
CA GLU A 281 2.91 17.29 9.02
C GLU A 281 2.55 15.82 9.23
N LEU A 282 1.76 15.24 8.33
CA LEU A 282 1.43 13.82 8.37
C LEU A 282 2.69 12.95 8.36
N LEU A 283 3.62 13.22 7.43
CA LEU A 283 4.84 12.43 7.31
C LEU A 283 5.76 12.57 8.52
N ALA A 284 5.86 13.76 9.11
CA ALA A 284 6.62 13.95 10.34
C ALA A 284 5.98 13.20 11.51
N SER A 285 4.65 13.28 11.65
CA SER A 285 3.92 12.61 12.74
C SER A 285 4.04 11.08 12.70
N ALA A 286 4.28 10.48 11.52
CA ALA A 286 4.48 9.04 11.39
C ALA A 286 5.82 8.53 11.94
N ILE A 287 6.79 9.43 12.20
CA ILE A 287 8.10 9.10 12.77
C ILE A 287 8.06 9.10 14.30
N ALA A 288 7.11 9.83 14.89
CA ALA A 288 6.99 10.11 16.32
C ALA A 288 6.61 8.88 17.18
#